data_AF-A0A944DY91-F1
#
_entry.id   AF-A0A944DY91-F1
#
_cell.length_a   1.000
_cell.length_b   1.000
_cell.length_c   1.000
_cell.angle_alpha   90.00
_cell.angle_beta   90.00
_cell.angle_gamma   90.00
#
_symmetry.space_group_name_H-M   'P 1'
#
loop_
_entity.id
_entity.type
_entity.pdbx_description
1 polymer ?
#
loop_
_entity_poly.entity_id
_entity_poly.type
_entity_poly.pdbx_seq_one_letter_code
_entity_poly.pdbx_strand_id
1 'polypeptide(L)'
;MELNRLRGLVVVQAAETEAVLGMILSRLDLAARTDQPAGRLLQNIRQKIGGFCDTECPPALDHIDAAVKRRNRVVHDSPVIGRVWREYATGGGECVHVLTELGDDECDTTSLVGDLALQQDATAAAVELLNCLTVPAQSS
;
A
#
# COMPACT_ATOMS: atom_id res chain seq x y z
N MET A 1 8.20 -17.60 10.57
CA MET A 1 8.23 -17.69 9.09
C MET A 1 7.05 -16.94 8.45
N GLU A 2 5.85 -17.03 9.01
CA GLU A 2 4.63 -16.39 8.50
C GLU A 2 4.64 -14.86 8.50
N LEU A 3 5.19 -14.21 9.53
CA LEU A 3 5.24 -12.74 9.62
C LEU A 3 6.14 -12.10 8.54
N ASN A 4 7.32 -12.67 8.27
CA ASN A 4 8.19 -12.19 7.17
C ASN A 4 7.52 -12.37 5.80
N ARG A 5 6.75 -13.45 5.63
CA ARG A 5 5.95 -13.68 4.43
C ARG A 5 4.86 -12.61 4.30
N LEU A 6 4.10 -12.34 5.36
CA LEU A 6 3.06 -11.30 5.36
C LEU A 6 3.63 -9.91 5.07
N ARG A 7 4.76 -9.56 5.71
CA ARG A 7 5.48 -8.33 5.41
C ARG A 7 5.87 -8.24 3.93
N GLY A 8 6.39 -9.33 3.36
CA GLY A 8 6.68 -9.41 1.92
C GLY A 8 5.44 -9.17 1.05
N LEU A 9 4.30 -9.76 1.41
CA LEU A 9 3.03 -9.57 0.69
C LEU A 9 2.55 -8.11 0.74
N VAL A 10 2.62 -7.45 1.90
CA VAL A 10 2.28 -6.03 2.04
C VAL A 10 3.15 -5.16 1.11
N VAL A 11 4.46 -5.44 1.02
CA VAL A 11 5.37 -4.71 0.15
C VAL A 11 5.03 -4.93 -1.34
N VAL A 12 4.70 -6.15 -1.74
CA VAL A 12 4.30 -6.45 -3.12
C VAL A 12 2.99 -5.75 -3.47
N GLN A 13 1.97 -5.83 -2.63
CA GLN A 13 0.68 -5.18 -2.88
C GLN A 13 0.82 -3.66 -2.98
N ALA A 14 1.70 -3.05 -2.18
CA ALA A 14 1.95 -1.64 -2.27
C ALA A 14 2.65 -1.22 -3.58
N ALA A 15 3.53 -2.07 -4.12
CA ALA A 15 4.14 -1.83 -5.43
C ALA A 15 3.09 -1.88 -6.56
N GLU A 16 2.07 -2.73 -6.45
CA GLU A 16 0.93 -2.75 -7.37
C GLU A 16 0.13 -1.44 -7.28
N THR A 17 -0.15 -0.95 -6.08
CA THR A 17 -0.80 0.36 -5.88
C THR A 17 0.03 1.49 -6.52
N GLU A 18 1.35 1.49 -6.32
CA GLU A 18 2.27 2.47 -6.93
C GLU A 18 2.19 2.44 -8.46
N ALA A 19 2.17 1.25 -9.06
CA ALA A 19 2.05 1.09 -10.51
C ALA A 19 0.74 1.69 -11.04
N VAL A 20 -0.39 1.42 -10.37
CA VAL A 20 -1.70 1.98 -10.76
C VAL A 20 -1.72 3.50 -10.61
N LEU A 21 -1.12 4.07 -9.56
CA LEU A 21 -0.97 5.51 -9.42
C LEU A 21 -0.14 6.13 -10.56
N GLY A 22 0.93 5.44 -11.00
CA GLY A 22 1.68 5.84 -12.18
C GLY A 22 0.83 5.87 -13.46
N MET A 23 -0.07 4.88 -13.62
CA MET A 23 -1.00 4.83 -14.76
C MET A 23 -2.04 5.97 -14.71
N ILE A 24 -2.59 6.25 -13.53
CA ILE A 24 -3.51 7.39 -13.30
C ILE A 24 -2.81 8.69 -13.68
N LEU A 25 -1.62 8.93 -13.14
CA LEU A 25 -0.87 10.15 -13.39
C LEU A 25 -0.55 10.31 -14.89
N SER A 26 -0.18 9.22 -15.57
CA SER A 26 0.05 9.22 -17.03
C SER A 26 -1.20 9.59 -17.83
N ARG A 27 -2.40 9.25 -17.36
CA ARG A 27 -3.66 9.65 -18.02
C ARG A 27 -3.99 11.11 -17.79
N LEU A 28 -3.68 11.64 -16.61
CA LEU A 28 -3.92 13.03 -16.26
C LEU A 28 -2.90 13.98 -16.91
N ASP A 29 -1.66 13.52 -17.09
CA ASP A 29 -0.57 14.30 -17.66
C ASP A 29 0.46 13.38 -18.35
N LEU A 30 0.43 13.38 -19.68
CA LEU A 30 1.33 12.58 -20.52
C LEU A 30 2.82 12.93 -20.35
N ALA A 31 3.14 14.11 -19.83
CA ALA A 31 4.51 14.55 -19.58
C ALA A 31 4.98 14.27 -18.14
N ALA A 32 4.09 13.78 -17.27
CA ALA A 32 4.41 13.53 -15.88
C ALA A 32 5.40 12.36 -15.72
N ARG A 33 6.34 12.52 -14.78
CA ARG A 33 7.24 11.45 -14.37
C ARG A 33 6.52 10.53 -13.39
N THR A 34 6.46 9.24 -13.72
CA THR A 34 5.85 8.20 -12.89
C THR A 34 6.84 7.48 -11.98
N ASP A 35 8.15 7.63 -12.23
CA ASP A 35 9.21 7.13 -11.37
C ASP A 35 9.41 8.06 -10.15
N GLN A 36 8.45 8.03 -9.24
CA GLN A 36 8.42 8.83 -8.02
C GLN A 36 7.83 8.01 -6.86
N PRO A 37 8.17 8.33 -5.60
CA PRO A 37 7.55 7.67 -4.45
C PRO A 37 6.02 7.81 -4.45
N ALA A 38 5.30 6.79 -3.97
CA ALA A 38 3.83 6.74 -3.95
C ALA A 38 3.16 8.03 -3.45
N GLY A 39 3.69 8.61 -2.36
CA GLY A 39 3.14 9.85 -1.79
C GLY A 39 3.23 11.05 -2.74
N ARG A 40 4.30 11.13 -3.56
CA ARG A 40 4.41 12.18 -4.60
C ARG A 40 3.48 11.92 -5.76
N LEU A 41 3.33 10.66 -6.20
CA LEU A 41 2.35 10.30 -7.22
C LEU A 41 0.94 10.72 -6.79
N LEU A 42 0.55 10.36 -5.57
CA LEU A 42 -0.76 10.71 -5.00
C LEU A 42 -0.97 12.23 -4.91
N GLN A 43 0.05 12.98 -4.49
CA GLN A 43 -0.01 14.44 -4.44
C GLN A 43 -0.26 15.05 -5.83
N ASN A 44 0.48 14.58 -6.85
CA ASN A 44 0.32 15.07 -8.22
C ASN A 44 -1.07 14.72 -8.78
N ILE A 45 -1.58 13.52 -8.49
CA ILE A 45 -2.93 13.10 -8.87
C ILE A 45 -3.96 14.03 -8.23
N ARG A 46 -3.89 14.26 -6.91
CA ARG A 46 -4.81 15.17 -6.18
C ARG A 46 -4.86 16.57 -6.80
N GLN A 47 -3.73 17.08 -7.28
CA GLN A 47 -3.65 18.40 -7.92
C GLN A 47 -4.26 18.45 -9.33
N LYS A 48 -4.25 17.33 -10.05
CA LYS A 48 -4.61 17.26 -11.48
C LYS A 48 -5.96 16.60 -11.76
N ILE A 49 -6.53 15.90 -10.80
CA ILE A 49 -7.74 15.10 -11.00
C ILE A 49 -9.02 15.94 -11.12
N GLY A 50 -8.97 17.21 -10.70
CA GLY A 50 -10.10 18.13 -10.83
C GLY A 50 -10.53 18.28 -12.28
N GLY A 51 -11.78 17.91 -12.58
CA GLY A 51 -12.36 17.95 -13.93
C GLY A 51 -12.17 16.70 -14.79
N PHE A 52 -11.53 15.65 -14.27
CA PHE A 52 -11.32 14.36 -14.96
C PHE A 52 -12.16 13.21 -14.39
N CYS A 53 -12.95 13.47 -13.34
CA CYS A 53 -13.76 12.46 -12.66
C CYS A 53 -15.10 13.08 -12.26
N ASP A 54 -16.20 12.46 -12.68
CA ASP A 54 -17.57 12.91 -12.40
C ASP A 54 -18.10 12.40 -11.04
N THR A 55 -17.44 11.41 -10.45
CA THR A 55 -17.77 10.85 -9.13
C THR A 55 -16.95 11.50 -8.02
N GLU A 56 -17.46 11.44 -6.78
CA GLU A 56 -16.72 11.87 -5.59
C GLU A 56 -15.43 11.04 -5.44
N CYS A 57 -14.37 11.54 -6.07
CA CYS A 57 -13.00 11.06 -5.96
C CYS A 57 -12.34 11.16 -4.55
N PRO A 58 -12.74 12.08 -3.63
CA PRO A 58 -12.04 12.27 -2.36
C PRO A 58 -11.88 11.02 -1.47
N PRO A 59 -12.92 10.18 -1.26
CA PRO A 59 -12.82 9.02 -0.35
C PRO A 59 -11.78 7.99 -0.82
N ALA A 60 -11.66 7.78 -2.13
CA ALA A 60 -10.69 6.83 -2.70
C ALA A 60 -9.24 7.31 -2.49
N LEU A 61 -8.98 8.60 -2.68
CA LEU A 61 -7.63 9.17 -2.54
C LEU A 61 -7.17 9.22 -1.07
N ASP A 62 -8.08 9.33 -0.11
CA ASP A 62 -7.75 9.26 1.31
C ASP A 62 -7.45 7.82 1.76
N HIS A 63 -8.16 6.85 1.20
CA HIS A 63 -7.88 5.43 1.44
C HIS A 63 -6.49 5.03 0.90
N ILE A 64 -6.14 5.51 -0.29
CA ILE A 64 -4.81 5.31 -0.88
C ILE A 64 -3.73 6.01 -0.04
N ASP A 65 -3.97 7.21 0.49
CA ASP A 65 -3.00 7.91 1.35
C ASP A 65 -2.71 7.12 2.63
N ALA A 66 -3.75 6.55 3.25
CA ALA A 66 -3.59 5.69 4.42
C ALA A 66 -2.72 4.46 4.11
N ALA A 67 -2.95 3.81 2.97
CA ALA A 67 -2.14 2.67 2.52
C ALA A 67 -0.67 3.06 2.27
N VAL A 68 -0.42 4.20 1.62
CA VAL A 68 0.94 4.71 1.38
C VAL A 68 1.69 4.95 2.69
N LYS A 69 1.03 5.56 3.68
CA LYS A 69 1.63 5.78 5.02
C LYS A 69 1.95 4.46 5.72
N ARG A 70 1.04 3.48 5.67
CA ARG A 70 1.27 2.15 6.27
C ARG A 70 2.39 1.37 5.59
N ARG A 71 2.51 1.44 4.27
CA ARG A 71 3.66 0.86 3.57
C ARG A 71 4.97 1.48 4.03
N ASN A 72 5.04 2.80 4.14
CA ASN A 72 6.27 3.49 4.53
C ASN A 72 6.73 3.01 5.92
N ARG A 73 5.80 2.82 6.86
CA ARG A 73 6.07 2.17 8.16
C ARG A 73 6.69 0.79 7.98
N VAL A 74 6.01 -0.11 7.25
CA VAL A 74 6.45 -1.51 7.06
C VAL A 74 7.82 -1.64 6.36
N VAL A 75 8.15 -0.70 5.47
CA VAL A 75 9.39 -0.70 4.68
C VAL A 75 10.55 -0.05 5.43
N HIS A 76 10.32 1.09 6.09
CA HIS A 76 11.39 1.90 6.67
C HIS A 76 11.66 1.60 8.13
N ASP A 77 10.69 1.05 8.85
CA ASP A 77 10.89 0.74 10.27
C ASP A 77 11.71 -0.54 10.43
N SER A 78 12.67 -0.48 11.34
CA SER A 78 13.51 -1.63 11.66
C SER A 78 12.70 -2.66 12.45
N PRO A 79 12.59 -3.91 11.97
CA PRO A 79 11.87 -4.93 12.70
C PRO A 79 12.67 -5.40 13.91
N VAL A 80 12.06 -5.39 15.10
CA VAL A 80 12.57 -6.12 16.25
C VAL A 80 12.04 -7.54 16.19
N ILE A 81 12.96 -8.51 16.14
CA ILE A 81 12.63 -9.93 15.98
C ILE A 81 12.92 -10.65 17.30
N GLY A 82 11.87 -10.94 18.05
CA GLY A 82 11.89 -11.85 19.19
C GLY A 82 11.96 -13.32 18.76
N ARG A 83 12.26 -14.20 19.71
CA ARG A 83 12.23 -15.67 19.54
C ARG A 83 11.43 -16.27 20.68
N VAL A 84 10.47 -17.13 20.35
CA VAL A 84 9.71 -17.90 21.35
C VAL A 84 9.93 -19.39 21.11
N TRP A 85 10.01 -20.16 22.19
CA TRP A 85 10.02 -21.62 22.10
C TRP A 85 8.60 -22.11 21.83
N ARG A 86 8.40 -22.88 20.77
CA ARG A 86 7.12 -23.53 20.43
C ARG A 86 7.28 -25.03 20.63
N GLU A 87 6.53 -25.59 21.57
CA GLU A 87 6.50 -27.03 21.81
C GLU A 87 5.68 -27.77 20.74
N TYR A 88 6.14 -28.95 20.35
CA TYR A 88 5.38 -29.85 19.47
C TYR A 88 4.49 -30.78 20.30
N ALA A 89 3.30 -31.09 19.78
CA ALA A 89 2.37 -32.02 20.43
C ALA A 89 2.96 -33.44 20.62
N THR A 90 3.94 -33.81 19.80
CA THR A 90 4.65 -35.11 19.85
C THR A 90 5.88 -35.10 20.77
N GLY A 91 6.15 -33.99 21.46
CA GLY A 91 7.38 -33.78 22.24
C GLY A 91 8.48 -33.07 21.44
N GLY A 92 9.33 -32.33 22.16
CA GLY A 92 10.32 -31.41 21.58
C GLY A 92 9.74 -30.03 21.26
N GLY A 93 10.48 -29.21 20.51
CA GLY A 93 10.02 -27.89 20.09
C GLY A 93 11.01 -27.20 19.15
N GLU A 94 10.61 -26.03 18.65
CA GLU A 94 11.44 -25.16 17.82
C GLU A 94 11.44 -23.71 18.34
N CYS A 95 12.56 -23.01 18.12
CA CYS A 95 12.59 -21.56 18.27
C CYS A 95 11.88 -20.91 17.07
N VAL A 96 10.74 -20.28 17.29
CA VAL A 96 9.99 -19.55 16.28
C VAL A 96 10.29 -18.06 16.39
N HIS A 97 10.65 -17.45 15.26
CA HIS A 97 10.77 -16.00 15.15
C HIS A 97 9.39 -15.34 15.24
N VAL A 98 9.24 -14.42 16.17
CA VAL A 98 8.07 -13.55 16.34
C VAL A 98 8.54 -12.13 16.08
N LEU A 99 7.95 -11.42 15.12
CA LEU A 99 8.10 -9.96 15.10
C LEU A 99 7.43 -9.44 16.36
N THR A 100 8.16 -8.62 17.10
CA THR A 100 7.64 -7.98 18.31
C THR A 100 7.29 -6.53 18.02
N GLU A 101 8.12 -5.83 17.23
CA GLU A 101 7.93 -4.40 16.95
C GLU A 101 8.33 -4.06 15.50
N LEU A 102 7.66 -3.05 14.93
CA LEU A 102 8.10 -2.29 13.75
C LEU A 102 8.32 -0.85 14.20
N GLY A 103 9.58 -0.45 14.35
CA GLY A 103 9.89 0.87 14.91
C GLY A 103 9.59 0.86 16.40
N ASP A 104 8.79 1.82 16.86
CA ASP A 104 8.32 1.90 18.26
C ASP A 104 6.94 1.25 18.47
N ASP A 105 6.32 0.71 17.41
CA ASP A 105 4.99 0.10 17.45
C ASP A 105 5.08 -1.43 17.61
N GLU A 106 4.29 -2.00 18.53
CA GLU A 106 4.06 -3.45 18.55
C GLU A 106 3.47 -3.90 17.20
N CYS A 107 4.06 -4.94 16.61
CA CYS A 107 3.63 -5.47 15.32
C CYS A 107 3.47 -6.98 15.39
N ASP A 108 2.21 -7.42 15.36
CA ASP A 108 1.82 -8.82 15.34
C ASP A 108 1.25 -9.24 13.97
N THR A 109 0.82 -10.50 13.87
CA THR A 109 0.21 -11.05 12.66
C THR A 109 -1.07 -10.28 12.29
N THR A 110 -1.88 -9.92 13.28
CA THR A 110 -3.14 -9.20 13.11
C THR A 110 -2.91 -7.85 12.44
N SER A 111 -1.88 -7.13 12.90
CA SER A 111 -1.48 -5.83 12.37
C SER A 111 -1.06 -5.94 10.90
N LEU A 112 -0.25 -6.94 10.56
CA LEU A 112 0.19 -7.15 9.17
C LEU A 112 -0.93 -7.63 8.24
N VAL A 113 -1.89 -8.42 8.74
CA VAL A 113 -3.08 -8.81 7.98
C VAL A 113 -3.96 -7.58 7.71
N GLY A 114 -4.14 -6.71 8.70
CA GLY A 114 -4.84 -5.44 8.53
C GLY A 114 -4.14 -4.51 7.53
N ASP A 115 -2.82 -4.38 7.63
CA ASP A 115 -2.03 -3.60 6.67
C ASP A 115 -2.13 -4.19 5.25
N LEU A 116 -2.17 -5.53 5.10
CA LEU A 116 -2.36 -6.18 3.79
C LEU A 116 -3.75 -5.91 3.20
N ALA A 117 -4.81 -6.06 4.00
CA ALA A 117 -6.18 -5.76 3.56
C ALA A 117 -6.30 -4.30 3.10
N LEU A 118 -5.72 -3.37 3.85
CA LEU A 118 -5.67 -1.95 3.48
C LEU A 118 -4.96 -1.72 2.14
N GLN A 119 -3.85 -2.42 1.84
CA GLN A 119 -3.19 -2.31 0.54
C GLN A 119 -4.07 -2.85 -0.60
N GLN A 120 -4.80 -3.95 -0.37
CA GLN A 120 -5.69 -4.54 -1.36
C GLN A 120 -6.86 -3.61 -1.68
N ASP A 121 -7.49 -3.05 -0.65
CA ASP A 121 -8.58 -2.08 -0.80
C ASP A 121 -8.11 -0.81 -1.51
N ALA A 122 -6.92 -0.30 -1.16
CA ALA A 122 -6.31 0.83 -1.85
C ALA A 122 -5.99 0.54 -3.31
N THR A 123 -5.53 -0.67 -3.63
CA THR A 123 -5.29 -1.10 -5.02
C THR A 123 -6.60 -1.12 -5.80
N ALA A 124 -7.66 -1.69 -5.22
CA ALA A 124 -8.99 -1.73 -5.83
C ALA A 124 -9.51 -0.32 -6.09
N ALA A 125 -9.45 0.56 -5.09
CA ALA A 125 -9.85 1.97 -5.21
C ALA A 125 -9.05 2.72 -6.29
N ALA A 126 -7.74 2.45 -6.40
CA ALA A 126 -6.92 3.04 -7.44
C ALA A 126 -7.32 2.55 -8.85
N VAL A 127 -7.64 1.27 -9.00
CA VAL A 127 -8.11 0.71 -10.29
C VAL A 127 -9.47 1.27 -10.67
N GLU A 128 -10.40 1.35 -9.71
CA GLU A 128 -11.71 1.99 -9.92
C GLU A 128 -11.53 3.44 -10.35
N LEU A 129 -10.68 4.19 -9.66
CA LEU A 129 -10.38 5.57 -10.01
C LEU A 129 -9.83 5.68 -11.42
N LEU A 130 -8.84 4.84 -11.78
CA LEU A 130 -8.28 4.79 -13.12
C LEU A 130 -9.37 4.59 -14.17
N ASN A 131 -10.33 3.70 -13.93
CA ASN A 131 -11.43 3.41 -14.85
C ASN A 131 -12.47 4.54 -14.93
N CYS A 132 -12.64 5.33 -13.88
CA CYS A 132 -13.54 6.48 -13.85
C CYS A 132 -12.96 7.74 -14.53
N LEU A 133 -11.66 7.78 -14.83
CA LEU A 133 -11.05 8.91 -15.53
C LEU A 133 -11.65 9.06 -16.93
N THR A 134 -12.30 10.20 -17.17
CA THR A 134 -12.75 10.57 -18.51
C THR A 134 -11.60 11.22 -19.27
N VAL A 135 -11.46 10.86 -20.55
CA VAL A 135 -10.51 11.55 -21.44
C VAL A 135 -11.06 12.96 -21.67
N PRO A 136 -10.31 14.03 -21.39
CA PRO A 136 -10.79 15.37 -21.68
C PRO A 136 -11.06 15.46 -23.18
N ALA A 137 -12.25 15.91 -23.55
CA ALA A 137 -12.59 16.18 -24.93
C ALA A 137 -11.53 17.12 -25.50
N GLN A 138 -10.77 16.65 -26.50
CA GLN A 138 -9.86 17.52 -27.22
C GLN A 138 -10.70 18.65 -27.81
N SER A 139 -10.54 19.84 -27.24
CA SER A 139 -11.17 21.05 -27.76
C SER A 139 -10.39 21.41 -29.02
N SER A 140 -10.92 21.02 -30.17
CA SER A 140 -10.45 21.43 -31.50
C SER A 140 -10.63 22.94 -31.71
#